data_AF-A0A3B9GW54-F1
#
_entry.id   AF-A0A3B9GW54-F1
#
_cell.length_a   1.000
_cell.length_b   1.000
_cell.length_c   1.000
_cell.angle_alpha   90.00
_cell.angle_beta   90.00
_cell.angle_gamma   90.00
#
_symmetry.space_group_name_H-M   'P 1'
#
loop_
_entity.id
_entity.type
_entity.pdbx_description
1 polymer ?
#
loop_
_entity_poly.entity_id
_entity_poly.type
_entity_poly.pdbx_seq_one_letter_code
_entity_poly.pdbx_strand_id
1 'polypeptide(L)'
;AHQLDRPALARLIDVEEHRLATDPELEAKHASVLALIRELLVANRIDLPFDLDVVAKDLFGMVHGMCDFAGDYGETDPDQLKARIRHAVLSYLGVPAS
;
A
#
# COMPACT_ATOMS: atom_id res chain seq x y z
N ALA A 1 6.98 7.64 -14.26
CA ALA A 1 8.25 6.89 -14.16
C ALA A 1 9.47 7.81 -13.97
N HIS A 2 9.40 8.85 -13.12
CA HIS A 2 10.54 9.74 -12.83
C HIS A 2 11.25 9.45 -11.49
N GLN A 3 10.75 8.48 -10.71
CA GLN A 3 11.43 8.03 -9.48
C GLN A 3 12.67 7.17 -9.77
N LEU A 4 12.75 6.54 -10.94
CA LEU A 4 13.93 5.80 -11.39
C LEU A 4 15.08 6.72 -11.85
N ASP A 5 14.77 7.98 -12.21
CA ASP A 5 15.76 8.94 -12.71
C ASP A 5 16.46 9.74 -11.60
N ARG A 6 15.92 9.73 -10.36
CA ARG A 6 16.42 10.54 -9.25
C ARG A 6 16.52 9.75 -7.94
N PRO A 7 17.43 8.76 -7.88
CA PRO A 7 17.60 7.91 -6.71
C PRO A 7 18.02 8.68 -5.44
N ALA A 8 18.59 9.87 -5.57
CA ALA A 8 18.91 10.73 -4.42
C ALA A 8 17.68 11.40 -3.80
N LEU A 9 16.64 11.69 -4.60
CA LEU A 9 15.41 12.31 -4.11
C LEU A 9 14.50 11.25 -3.46
N ALA A 10 14.43 10.06 -4.05
CA ALA A 10 13.80 8.88 -3.43
C ALA A 10 14.47 8.57 -2.07
N ARG A 11 15.80 8.52 -2.01
CA ARG A 11 16.52 8.33 -0.73
C ARG A 11 16.27 9.43 0.30
N LEU A 12 16.00 10.67 -0.11
CA LEU A 12 15.75 11.76 0.83
C LEU A 12 14.33 11.64 1.40
N ILE A 13 13.36 11.15 0.61
CA ILE A 13 12.04 10.73 1.08
C ILE A 13 12.18 9.50 2.01
N ASP A 14 12.94 8.48 1.59
CA ASP A 14 13.22 7.29 2.43
C ASP A 14 13.88 7.67 3.75
N VAL A 15 14.72 8.71 3.79
CA VAL A 15 15.42 9.19 5.02
C VAL A 15 14.47 9.92 5.96
N GLU A 16 13.54 10.73 5.44
CA GLU A 16 12.50 11.36 6.26
C GLU A 16 11.48 10.31 6.74
N GLU A 17 11.17 9.29 5.93
CA GLU A 17 10.40 8.10 6.34
C GLU A 17 11.17 7.25 7.38
N HIS A 18 12.49 7.08 7.23
CA HIS A 18 13.34 6.33 8.18
C HIS A 18 13.47 7.00 9.55
N ARG A 19 13.32 8.34 9.62
CA ARG A 19 13.28 9.06 10.90
C ARG A 19 12.00 8.79 11.69
N LEU A 20 10.92 8.40 11.02
CA LEU A 20 9.71 7.84 11.62
C LEU A 20 9.81 6.32 11.84
N ALA A 21 10.62 5.60 11.05
CA ALA A 21 10.82 4.14 11.07
C ALA A 21 11.66 3.58 12.25
N THR A 22 11.99 4.37 13.26
CA THR A 22 12.61 3.86 14.51
C THR A 22 11.58 3.38 15.55
N ASP A 23 10.42 2.93 15.11
CA ASP A 23 9.45 2.23 15.96
C ASP A 23 9.37 0.75 15.56
N PRO A 24 10.05 -0.15 16.30
CA PRO A 24 9.97 -1.60 16.07
C PRO A 24 8.54 -2.15 16.11
N GLU A 25 7.62 -1.49 16.82
CA GLU A 25 6.22 -1.89 16.88
C GLU A 25 5.50 -1.57 15.57
N LEU A 26 5.80 -0.43 14.95
CA LEU A 26 5.25 -0.03 13.66
C LEU A 26 5.73 -0.98 12.54
N GLU A 27 7.02 -1.32 12.54
CA GLU A 27 7.59 -2.29 11.59
C GLU A 27 6.96 -3.67 11.75
N ALA A 28 6.75 -4.13 12.99
CA ALA A 28 6.07 -5.40 13.25
C ALA A 28 4.61 -5.38 12.74
N LYS A 29 3.90 -4.25 12.89
CA LYS A 29 2.55 -4.07 12.35
C LYS A 29 2.56 -4.13 10.82
N HIS A 30 3.45 -3.39 10.15
CA HIS A 30 3.59 -3.43 8.69
C HIS A 30 3.87 -4.85 8.19
N ALA A 31 4.80 -5.57 8.84
CA ALA A 31 5.10 -6.96 8.51
C ALA A 31 3.87 -7.87 8.67
N SER A 32 3.08 -7.71 9.74
CA SER A 32 1.85 -8.49 9.96
C SER A 32 0.77 -8.21 8.91
N VAL A 33 0.61 -6.96 8.47
CA VAL A 33 -0.34 -6.59 7.42
C VAL A 33 0.12 -7.16 6.08
N LEU A 34 1.40 -7.09 5.75
CA LEU A 34 1.95 -7.71 4.54
C LEU A 34 1.74 -9.23 4.54
N ALA A 35 1.93 -9.90 5.67
CA ALA A 35 1.62 -11.33 5.81
C ALA A 35 0.14 -11.62 5.56
N LEU A 36 -0.76 -10.85 6.17
CA LEU A 36 -2.20 -10.98 5.97
C LEU A 36 -2.61 -10.78 4.50
N ILE A 37 -2.05 -9.78 3.81
CA ILE A 37 -2.33 -9.54 2.39
C ILE A 37 -1.94 -10.77 1.56
N ARG A 38 -0.74 -11.33 1.78
CA ARG A 38 -0.30 -12.54 1.08
C ARG A 38 -1.24 -13.72 1.34
N GLU A 39 -1.60 -13.95 2.60
CA GLU A 39 -2.52 -15.01 2.98
C GLU A 39 -3.87 -14.88 2.27
N LEU A 40 -4.41 -13.67 2.21
CA LEU A 40 -5.68 -13.40 1.52
C LEU A 40 -5.58 -13.65 0.01
N LEU A 41 -4.52 -13.21 -0.65
CA LEU A 41 -4.32 -13.43 -2.09
C LEU A 41 -4.24 -14.93 -2.41
N VAL A 42 -3.48 -15.69 -1.62
CA VAL A 42 -3.33 -17.14 -1.77
C VAL A 42 -4.65 -17.86 -1.48
N ALA A 43 -5.32 -17.53 -0.37
CA ALA A 43 -6.56 -18.16 0.04
C ALA A 43 -7.68 -17.99 -1.00
N ASN A 44 -7.72 -16.83 -1.66
CA ASN A 44 -8.71 -16.53 -2.69
C ASN A 44 -8.29 -16.99 -4.10
N ARG A 45 -7.09 -17.58 -4.26
CA ARG A 45 -6.56 -18.06 -5.55
C ARG A 45 -6.66 -17.01 -6.66
N ILE A 46 -6.37 -15.76 -6.32
CA ILE A 46 -6.39 -14.66 -7.29
C ILE A 46 -5.29 -14.90 -8.33
N ASP A 47 -5.63 -14.79 -9.60
CA ASP A 47 -4.62 -14.77 -10.67
C ASP A 47 -3.89 -13.43 -10.61
N LEU A 48 -2.62 -13.46 -10.23
CA LEU A 48 -1.86 -12.25 -9.94
C LEU A 48 -1.19 -11.72 -11.21
N PRO A 49 -1.27 -10.41 -11.49
CA PRO A 49 -0.58 -9.82 -12.63
C PRO A 49 0.95 -9.84 -12.50
N PHE A 50 1.46 -9.97 -11.26
CA PHE A 50 2.88 -9.97 -10.90
C PHE A 50 3.15 -10.98 -9.76
N ASP A 51 4.42 -11.08 -9.35
CA ASP A 51 4.83 -11.91 -8.20
C ASP A 51 4.08 -11.54 -6.91
N LEU A 52 3.76 -12.54 -6.09
CA LEU A 52 3.01 -12.39 -4.84
C LEU A 52 3.60 -11.33 -3.90
N ASP A 53 4.93 -11.30 -3.75
CA ASP A 53 5.59 -10.36 -2.84
C ASP A 53 5.55 -8.92 -3.37
N VAL A 54 5.62 -8.77 -4.69
CA VAL A 54 5.49 -7.46 -5.35
C VAL A 54 4.07 -6.96 -5.18
N VAL A 55 3.07 -7.78 -5.50
CA VAL A 55 1.65 -7.45 -5.32
C VAL A 55 1.34 -7.08 -3.88
N ALA A 56 1.81 -7.86 -2.90
CA ALA A 56 1.52 -7.58 -1.50
C ALA A 56 2.09 -6.22 -1.03
N LYS A 57 3.31 -5.88 -1.46
CA LYS A 57 3.95 -4.58 -1.16
C LYS A 57 3.23 -3.43 -1.84
N ASP A 58 2.86 -3.59 -3.11
CA ASP A 58 2.15 -2.56 -3.87
C ASP A 58 0.76 -2.30 -3.27
N LEU A 59 0.02 -3.35 -2.91
CA LEU A 59 -1.27 -3.22 -2.23
C LEU A 59 -1.14 -2.52 -0.87
N PHE A 60 -0.15 -2.91 -0.06
CA PHE A 60 0.09 -2.25 1.22
C PHE A 60 0.42 -0.76 1.02
N GLY A 61 1.39 -0.44 0.16
CA GLY A 61 1.82 0.94 -0.09
C GLY A 61 0.69 1.81 -0.66
N MET A 62 -0.10 1.27 -1.59
CA MET A 62 -1.25 1.98 -2.16
C MET A 62 -2.32 2.27 -1.10
N VAL A 63 -2.71 1.28 -0.30
CA VAL A 63 -3.73 1.46 0.75
C VAL A 63 -3.23 2.39 1.85
N HIS A 64 -2.01 2.18 2.33
CA HIS A 64 -1.41 2.99 3.37
C HIS A 64 -1.28 4.46 2.94
N GLY A 65 -0.74 4.71 1.75
CA GLY A 65 -0.64 6.07 1.20
C GLY A 65 -2.00 6.73 1.02
N MET A 66 -3.02 6.01 0.55
CA MET A 66 -4.38 6.58 0.45
C MET A 66 -4.97 6.96 1.81
N CYS A 67 -4.72 6.17 2.86
CA CYS A 67 -5.16 6.46 4.22
C CYS A 67 -4.40 7.65 4.83
N ASP A 68 -3.08 7.70 4.68
CA ASP A 68 -2.24 8.76 5.24
C ASP A 68 -2.59 10.12 4.61
N PHE A 69 -2.65 10.17 3.27
CA PHE A 69 -3.07 11.38 2.56
C PHE A 69 -4.53 11.76 2.90
N ALA A 70 -5.44 10.81 3.09
CA ALA A 70 -6.79 11.16 3.52
C ALA A 70 -6.79 11.80 4.91
N GLY A 71 -5.97 11.31 5.84
CA GLY A 71 -5.77 11.91 7.15
C GLY A 71 -5.20 13.32 7.08
N ASP A 72 -4.11 13.51 6.32
CA ASP A 72 -3.42 14.80 6.18
C ASP A 72 -4.30 15.90 5.57
N TYR A 73 -5.20 15.54 4.67
CA TYR A 73 -6.10 16.48 3.99
C TYR A 73 -7.47 16.58 4.66
N GLY A 74 -7.66 15.95 5.83
CA GLY A 74 -8.87 16.09 6.64
C GLY A 74 -10.10 15.42 6.04
N GLU A 75 -9.94 14.29 5.35
CA GLU A 75 -11.05 13.46 4.89
C GLU A 75 -11.97 13.09 6.06
N THR A 76 -13.27 13.38 5.93
CA THR A 76 -14.27 13.12 6.97
C THR A 76 -15.24 12.00 6.59
N ASP A 77 -15.19 11.52 5.35
CA ASP A 77 -16.06 10.45 4.86
C ASP A 77 -15.29 9.12 4.76
N PRO A 78 -15.34 8.27 5.81
CA PRO A 78 -14.64 7.00 5.81
C PRO A 78 -15.20 6.01 4.78
N ASP A 79 -16.46 6.14 4.37
CA ASP A 79 -17.06 5.21 3.41
C ASP A 79 -16.66 5.57 1.98
N GLN A 80 -16.55 6.86 1.67
CA GLN A 80 -15.96 7.32 0.42
C GLN A 80 -14.50 6.90 0.28
N LEU A 81 -13.71 7.01 1.36
CA LEU A 81 -12.32 6.54 1.36
C LEU A 81 -12.23 5.04 1.08
N LYS A 82 -13.04 4.22 1.76
CA LYS A 82 -13.10 2.76 1.52
C LYS A 82 -13.49 2.44 0.08
N ALA A 83 -14.44 3.17 -0.51
CA ALA A 83 -14.87 2.95 -1.88
C ALA A 83 -13.72 3.20 -2.88
N ARG A 84 -12.96 4.30 -2.70
CA ARG A 84 -11.78 4.61 -3.53
C ARG A 84 -10.69 3.55 -3.36
N ILE A 85 -10.41 3.14 -2.13
CA ILE A 85 -9.43 2.08 -1.83
C ILE A 85 -9.83 0.76 -2.50
N ARG A 86 -11.09 0.34 -2.33
CA ARG A 86 -11.61 -0.88 -2.95
C ARG A 86 -11.47 -0.84 -4.47
N HIS A 87 -11.83 0.29 -5.09
CA HIS A 87 -11.69 0.47 -6.53
C HIS A 87 -10.23 0.34 -6.98
N ALA A 88 -9.29 0.97 -6.27
CA ALA A 88 -7.86 0.91 -6.58
C ALA A 88 -7.30 -0.52 -6.44
N VAL A 89 -7.59 -1.21 -5.34
CA VAL A 89 -7.14 -2.59 -5.07
C VAL A 89 -7.68 -3.55 -6.13
N LEU A 90 -8.97 -3.53 -6.42
CA LEU A 90 -9.57 -4.43 -7.41
C LEU A 90 -9.01 -4.18 -8.82
N SER A 91 -8.85 -2.89 -9.19
CA SER A 91 -8.29 -2.52 -10.49
C SER A 91 -6.84 -2.95 -10.63
N TYR A 92 -6.02 -2.79 -9.59
CA TYR A 92 -4.63 -3.26 -9.57
C TYR A 92 -4.56 -4.78 -9.76
N LEU A 93 -5.46 -5.54 -9.12
CA LEU A 93 -5.56 -6.99 -9.26
C LEU A 93 -6.18 -7.43 -10.60
N GLY A 94 -6.54 -6.52 -11.50
CA GLY A 94 -7.20 -6.83 -12.77
C GLY A 94 -8.63 -7.36 -12.61
N VAL A 95 -9.23 -7.24 -11.42
CA VAL A 95 -10.62 -7.62 -11.16
C VAL A 95 -11.52 -6.47 -11.60
N PRO A 96 -12.51 -6.68 -12.49
CA PRO A 96 -13.43 -5.64 -12.89
C PRO A 96 -14.12 -5.05 -11.65
N ALA A 97 -14.04 -3.74 -11.45
CA ALA A 97 -14.80 -3.07 -10.41
C ALA A 97 -16.30 -3.24 -10.73
N SER A 98 -16.98 -4.07 -9.94
CA SER A 98 -18.45 -4.24 -9.96
C SER A 98 -19.12 -3.12 -9.21
#